data_AF-A0A940JJN5-F1
#
_entry.id   AF-A0A940JJN5-F1
#
_cell.length_a   1.000
_cell.length_b   1.000
_cell.length_c   1.000
_cell.angle_alpha   90.00
_cell.angle_beta   90.00
_cell.angle_gamma   90.00
#
_symmetry.space_group_name_H-M   'P 1'
#
loop_
_entity.id
_entity.type
_entity.pdbx_description
1 polymer ?
#
loop_
_entity_poly.entity_id
_entity_poly.type
_entity_poly.pdbx_seq_one_letter_code
_entity_poly.pdbx_strand_id
1 'polypeptide(L)'
;MDTINDLLKELRKRFTNPIFVNFIIAWLIFNWRIPLGLFKYSLKELPTDGYNSYADLIKKNIETDNSLLYPLAISLGYTFSYPVIKNLMGAFNTWAHKWGNNWHLKISEDLNVPIAKYRQMIQNNAETEKQLQQIITTEGKTIQENSRLKIDLEQARNNTQKIDAQVNLWQMYSQKTYLDGDYRMVSNFKDNVYNTYSVVIRDGTIFEKLNNGGSQMMMKIENYAFNFLTFEFLLTIKAPNRQTNFIVNLTQRADGMPKRFTSSQESQIIRSLVPE
;
A
#
# COMPACT_ATOMS: atom_id res chain seq x y z
N MET A 1 11.67 -2.48 58.35
CA MET A 1 12.09 -3.67 57.58
C MET A 1 12.02 -3.43 56.07
N ASP A 2 11.19 -2.51 55.59
CA ASP A 2 11.03 -2.23 54.15
C ASP A 2 12.30 -1.67 53.48
N THR A 3 13.08 -0.87 54.20
CA THR A 3 14.36 -0.32 53.73
C THR A 3 15.42 -1.38 53.43
N ILE A 4 15.47 -2.47 54.22
CA ILE A 4 16.41 -3.58 54.00
C ILE A 4 16.00 -4.38 52.75
N ASN A 5 14.69 -4.60 52.59
CA ASN A 5 14.17 -5.31 51.42
C ASN A 5 14.40 -4.52 50.12
N ASP A 6 14.29 -3.20 50.15
CA ASP A 6 14.57 -2.38 48.97
C ASP A 6 16.07 -2.32 48.63
N LEU A 7 16.95 -2.29 49.63
CA LEU A 7 18.41 -2.46 49.41
C LEU A 7 18.76 -3.83 48.82
N LEU A 8 18.12 -4.90 49.31
CA LEU A 8 18.33 -6.26 48.78
C LEU A 8 17.81 -6.39 47.34
N LYS A 9 16.70 -5.75 46.98
CA LYS A 9 16.21 -5.71 45.59
C LYS A 9 17.20 -4.99 44.68
N GLU A 10 17.75 -3.87 45.12
CA GLU A 10 18.72 -3.11 44.34
C GLU A 10 20.03 -3.89 44.16
N LEU A 11 20.52 -4.52 45.23
CA LEU A 11 21.67 -5.43 45.18
C LEU A 11 21.41 -6.61 44.24
N ARG A 12 20.24 -7.25 44.33
CA ARG A 12 19.85 -8.36 43.43
C ARG A 12 19.89 -7.94 41.97
N LYS A 13 19.39 -6.74 41.64
CA LYS A 13 19.45 -6.19 40.28
C LYS A 13 20.90 -6.01 39.79
N ARG A 14 21.82 -5.63 40.68
CA ARG A 14 23.25 -5.50 40.38
C ARG A 14 23.94 -6.86 40.26
N PHE A 15 23.59 -7.86 41.07
CA PHE A 15 24.08 -9.24 40.98
C PHE A 15 23.59 -9.98 39.72
N THR A 16 22.55 -9.50 39.03
CA THR A 16 22.18 -10.03 37.71
C THR A 16 23.15 -9.59 36.61
N ASN A 17 23.94 -8.52 36.84
CA ASN A 17 24.94 -8.08 35.88
C ASN A 17 26.21 -8.95 36.01
N PRO A 18 26.59 -9.73 34.97
CA PRO A 18 27.75 -10.60 35.02
C PRO A 18 29.06 -9.85 35.33
N ILE A 19 29.18 -8.59 34.90
CA ILE A 19 30.37 -7.76 35.20
C ILE A 19 30.49 -7.53 36.70
N PHE A 20 29.37 -7.24 37.38
CA PHE A 20 29.37 -6.94 38.80
C PHE A 20 29.71 -8.18 39.64
N VAL A 21 29.15 -9.34 39.28
CA VAL A 21 29.48 -10.61 39.94
C VAL A 21 30.94 -10.98 39.73
N ASN A 22 31.42 -10.92 38.49
CA ASN A 22 32.81 -11.23 38.16
C ASN A 22 33.77 -10.25 38.84
N PHE A 23 33.40 -8.98 38.97
CA PHE A 23 34.16 -7.98 39.69
C PHE A 23 34.22 -8.28 41.19
N ILE A 24 33.11 -8.63 41.84
CA ILE A 24 33.11 -9.00 43.27
C ILE A 24 34.00 -10.22 43.50
N ILE A 25 33.87 -11.26 42.67
CA ILE A 25 34.67 -12.48 42.78
C ILE A 25 36.16 -12.14 42.60
N ALA A 26 36.51 -11.39 41.54
CA ALA A 26 37.88 -10.96 41.31
C ALA A 26 38.39 -10.11 42.48
N TRP A 27 37.59 -9.16 42.97
CA TRP A 27 37.97 -8.27 44.06
C TRP A 27 38.20 -9.06 45.36
N LEU A 28 37.37 -10.05 45.67
CA LEU A 28 37.54 -10.93 46.82
C LEU A 28 38.81 -11.78 46.71
N ILE A 29 39.17 -12.24 45.51
CA ILE A 29 40.41 -13.01 45.26
C ILE A 29 41.64 -12.12 45.44
N PHE A 30 41.65 -10.92 44.86
CA PHE A 30 42.80 -10.02 44.93
C PHE A 30 42.97 -9.37 46.29
N ASN A 31 41.86 -9.03 46.95
CA ASN A 31 41.86 -8.40 48.27
C ASN A 31 41.56 -9.42 49.38
N TRP A 32 41.92 -10.69 49.20
CA TRP A 32 41.55 -11.82 50.07
C TRP A 32 41.86 -11.63 51.56
N ARG A 33 42.86 -10.81 51.90
CA ARG A 33 43.21 -10.46 53.29
C ARG A 33 42.09 -9.72 54.01
N ILE A 34 41.32 -8.89 53.29
CA ILE A 34 40.21 -8.12 53.85
C ILE A 34 39.02 -9.01 54.26
N PRO A 35 38.43 -9.84 53.37
CA PRO A 35 37.34 -10.73 53.76
C PRO A 35 37.80 -11.78 54.78
N LEU A 36 39.01 -12.33 54.67
CA LEU A 36 39.50 -13.25 55.71
C LEU A 36 39.68 -12.56 57.06
N GLY A 37 40.21 -11.34 57.09
CA GLY A 37 40.30 -10.51 58.29
C GLY A 37 38.94 -10.26 58.94
N LEU A 38 37.93 -9.95 58.13
CA LEU A 38 36.57 -9.66 58.60
C LEU A 38 35.81 -10.90 59.08
N PHE A 39 35.97 -12.05 58.41
CA PHE A 39 35.20 -13.26 58.74
C PHE A 39 35.88 -14.15 59.78
N LYS A 40 37.22 -14.17 59.85
CA LYS A 40 37.97 -15.14 60.67
C LYS A 40 38.54 -14.55 61.96
N TYR A 41 38.92 -13.28 61.98
CA TYR A 41 39.64 -12.70 63.13
C TYR A 41 38.72 -11.90 64.04
N SER A 42 38.85 -12.13 65.34
CA SER A 42 38.17 -11.32 66.36
C SER A 42 38.95 -10.01 66.63
N LEU A 43 38.27 -8.94 67.05
CA LEU A 43 38.90 -7.63 67.36
C LEU A 43 40.12 -7.71 68.29
N LYS A 44 40.18 -8.73 69.15
CA LYS A 44 41.29 -8.93 70.10
C LYS A 44 42.56 -9.47 69.44
N GLU A 45 42.42 -10.12 68.29
CA GLU A 45 43.51 -10.77 67.55
C GLU A 45 44.05 -9.88 66.41
N LEU A 46 43.34 -8.81 66.02
CA LEU A 46 43.84 -7.88 65.00
C LEU A 46 45.15 -7.15 65.39
N PRO A 47 45.34 -6.73 66.66
CA PRO A 47 46.56 -6.05 67.07
C PRO A 47 47.82 -6.92 66.97
N THR A 48 47.69 -8.25 67.05
CA THR A 48 48.87 -9.15 66.93
C THR A 48 49.45 -9.16 65.53
N ASP A 49 48.63 -8.85 64.52
CA ASP A 49 49.04 -8.74 63.11
C ASP A 49 49.36 -7.27 62.72
N GLY A 50 49.42 -6.37 63.70
CA GLY A 50 49.77 -4.96 63.51
C GLY A 50 48.64 -4.09 62.95
N TYR A 51 47.38 -4.47 63.20
CA TYR A 51 46.19 -3.69 62.85
C TYR A 51 45.44 -3.24 64.10
N ASN A 52 45.23 -1.94 64.27
CA ASN A 52 44.58 -1.42 65.48
C ASN A 52 43.05 -1.52 65.43
N SER A 53 42.47 -1.68 64.24
CA SER A 53 41.03 -1.75 64.00
C SER A 53 40.75 -2.39 62.63
N TYR A 54 39.54 -2.90 62.39
CA TYR A 54 39.12 -3.33 61.05
C TYR A 54 39.25 -2.22 60.01
N ALA A 55 39.04 -0.96 60.41
CA ALA A 55 39.23 0.19 59.53
C ALA A 55 40.70 0.34 59.09
N ASP A 56 41.64 0.05 60.00
CA ASP A 56 43.08 0.08 59.76
C ASP A 56 43.51 -1.05 58.82
N LEU A 57 42.93 -2.25 59.00
CA LEU A 57 43.12 -3.39 58.11
C LEU A 57 42.65 -3.10 56.69
N ILE A 58 41.49 -2.48 56.54
CA ILE A 58 40.95 -2.10 55.24
C ILE A 58 41.84 -1.02 54.61
N LYS A 59 42.16 0.04 55.34
CA LYS A 59 42.95 1.17 54.81
C LYS A 59 44.32 0.73 54.32
N LYS A 60 45.05 -0.03 55.13
CA LYS A 60 46.42 -0.49 54.81
C LYS A 60 46.46 -1.49 53.64
N ASN A 61 45.41 -2.28 53.44
CA ASN A 61 45.34 -3.21 52.30
C ASN A 61 44.71 -2.59 51.04
N ILE A 62 43.97 -1.47 51.15
CA ILE A 62 43.44 -0.71 50.01
C ILE A 62 44.46 0.28 49.43
N GLU A 63 45.36 0.83 50.26
CA GLU A 63 46.39 1.79 49.83
C GLU A 63 47.41 1.24 48.82
N THR A 64 47.39 -0.06 48.54
CA THR A 64 48.13 -0.60 47.41
C THR A 64 47.35 -0.24 46.13
N ASP A 65 47.91 0.62 45.28
CA ASP A 65 47.34 1.16 44.02
C ASP A 65 46.65 0.12 43.09
N ASN A 66 46.83 -1.17 43.37
CA ASN A 66 46.32 -2.29 42.61
C ASN A 66 44.96 -2.83 43.09
N SER A 67 44.39 -2.31 44.19
CA SER A 67 43.20 -2.93 44.85
C SER A 67 41.90 -2.88 44.02
N LEU A 68 41.72 -1.85 43.19
CA LEU A 68 40.49 -1.67 42.39
C LEU A 68 40.69 -1.90 40.89
N LEU A 69 41.81 -1.44 40.32
CA LEU A 69 42.02 -1.47 38.88
C LEU A 69 42.22 -2.89 38.34
N TYR A 70 42.97 -3.74 39.04
CA TYR A 70 43.24 -5.12 38.60
C TYR A 70 41.98 -6.00 38.62
N PRO A 71 41.17 -6.02 39.69
CA PRO A 71 39.90 -6.73 39.67
C PRO A 71 38.94 -6.25 38.58
N LEU A 72 38.96 -4.96 38.27
CA LEU A 72 38.14 -4.37 37.22
C LEU A 72 38.63 -4.76 35.82
N ALA A 73 39.93 -4.71 35.57
CA ALA A 73 40.52 -5.13 34.30
C ALA A 73 40.28 -6.63 34.04
N ILE A 74 40.44 -7.47 35.05
CA ILE A 74 40.23 -8.93 34.96
C ILE A 74 38.75 -9.27 34.78
N SER A 75 37.85 -8.59 35.50
CA SER A 75 36.41 -8.84 35.34
C SER A 75 35.91 -8.44 33.95
N LEU A 76 36.42 -7.33 33.39
CA LEU A 76 36.15 -6.95 32.01
C LEU A 76 36.74 -7.96 31.04
N GLY A 77 38.02 -8.33 31.19
CA GLY A 77 38.69 -9.31 30.34
C GLY A 77 37.95 -10.66 30.32
N TYR A 78 37.52 -11.16 31.48
CA TYR A 78 36.75 -12.39 31.58
C TYR A 78 35.36 -12.26 30.93
N THR A 79 34.67 -11.15 31.17
CA THR A 79 33.32 -10.93 30.60
C THR A 79 33.35 -10.86 29.07
N PHE A 80 34.38 -10.25 28.49
CA PHE A 80 34.53 -10.18 27.03
C PHE A 80 35.09 -11.46 26.40
N SER A 81 35.97 -12.19 27.11
CA SER A 81 36.54 -13.45 26.59
C SER A 81 35.56 -14.63 26.68
N TYR A 82 34.64 -14.63 27.65
CA TYR A 82 33.72 -15.72 27.87
C TYR A 82 32.83 -16.06 26.65
N PRO A 83 32.18 -15.10 25.95
CA PRO A 83 31.45 -15.38 24.72
C PRO A 83 32.31 -16.03 23.62
N VAL A 84 33.57 -15.61 23.50
CA VAL A 84 34.51 -16.15 22.50
C VAL A 84 34.83 -17.60 22.82
N ILE A 85 35.16 -17.91 24.08
CA ILE A 85 35.45 -19.27 24.54
C ILE A 85 34.21 -20.17 24.35
N LYS A 86 33.02 -19.67 24.69
CA LYS A 86 31.76 -20.40 24.49
C LYS A 86 31.51 -20.75 23.02
N ASN A 87 31.73 -19.80 22.11
CA ASN A 87 31.58 -20.04 20.68
C ASN A 87 32.61 -21.03 20.15
N LEU A 88 33.86 -20.97 20.63
CA LEU A 88 34.90 -21.94 20.28
C LEU A 88 34.53 -23.35 20.74
N MET A 89 34.02 -23.51 21.96
CA MET A 89 33.52 -24.81 22.44
C MET A 89 32.35 -25.33 21.59
N GLY A 90 31.41 -24.45 21.20
CA GLY A 90 30.29 -24.82 20.32
C GLY A 90 30.74 -25.28 18.93
N ALA A 91 31.68 -24.54 18.33
CA ALA A 91 32.27 -24.89 17.04
C ALA A 91 33.04 -26.21 17.11
N PHE A 92 33.85 -26.40 18.17
CA PHE A 92 34.57 -27.64 18.42
C PHE A 92 33.62 -28.83 18.56
N ASN A 93 32.52 -28.68 19.31
CA ASN A 93 31.54 -29.75 19.47
C ASN A 93 30.85 -30.11 18.14
N THR A 94 30.50 -29.11 17.33
CA THR A 94 29.89 -29.33 16.00
C THR A 94 30.87 -30.01 15.03
N TRP A 95 32.14 -29.62 15.09
CA TRP A 95 33.21 -30.27 14.34
C TRP A 95 33.40 -31.73 14.76
N ALA A 96 33.46 -32.00 16.07
CA ALA A 96 33.56 -33.36 16.61
C ALA A 96 32.38 -34.24 16.19
N HIS A 97 31.15 -33.70 16.23
CA HIS A 97 29.96 -34.40 15.75
C HIS A 97 29.99 -34.69 14.25
N LYS A 98 30.37 -33.73 13.40
CA LYS A 98 30.54 -33.96 11.95
C LYS A 98 31.58 -35.04 11.68
N TRP A 99 32.70 -35.00 12.39
CA TRP A 99 33.76 -35.98 12.24
C TRP A 99 33.30 -37.38 12.67
N GLY A 100 32.61 -37.49 13.81
CA GLY A 100 32.02 -38.73 14.29
C GLY A 100 30.97 -39.31 13.32
N ASN A 101 30.08 -38.49 12.78
CA ASN A 101 29.09 -38.92 11.81
C ASN A 101 29.73 -39.41 10.50
N ASN A 102 30.75 -38.71 10.01
CA ASN A 102 31.50 -39.15 8.83
C ASN A 102 32.22 -40.49 9.07
N TRP A 103 32.75 -40.69 10.27
CA TRP A 103 33.40 -41.93 10.65
C TRP A 103 32.38 -43.08 10.77
N HIS A 104 31.24 -42.83 11.39
CA HIS A 104 30.14 -43.79 11.48
C HIS A 104 29.60 -44.16 10.09
N LEU A 105 29.47 -43.19 9.17
CA LEU A 105 29.06 -43.45 7.78
C LEU A 105 30.06 -44.35 7.04
N LYS A 106 31.37 -44.17 7.27
CA LYS A 106 32.41 -45.06 6.69
C LYS A 106 32.35 -46.47 7.25
N ILE A 107 32.07 -46.63 8.54
CA ILE A 107 31.93 -47.96 9.18
C ILE A 107 30.63 -48.64 8.74
N SER A 108 29.56 -47.88 8.55
CA SER A 108 28.28 -48.41 8.09
C SER A 108 28.25 -48.83 6.61
N GLU A 109 29.30 -48.56 5.81
CA GLU A 109 29.45 -49.14 4.46
C GLU A 109 29.54 -50.67 4.46
N ASP A 110 29.91 -51.27 5.59
CA ASP A 110 30.02 -52.73 5.77
C ASP A 110 28.74 -53.41 6.28
N LEU A 111 27.70 -52.65 6.68
CA LEU A 111 26.50 -53.19 7.33
C LEU A 111 25.23 -53.05 6.46
N ASN A 112 25.04 -54.04 5.58
CA ASN A 112 23.81 -54.64 5.03
C ASN A 112 22.61 -53.78 4.53
N VAL A 113 22.71 -52.46 4.49
CA VAL A 113 21.94 -51.63 3.55
C VAL A 113 22.94 -51.08 2.56
N PRO A 114 22.88 -51.46 1.27
CA PRO A 114 23.83 -50.99 0.28
C PRO A 114 23.82 -49.47 0.30
N ILE A 115 24.93 -48.84 0.68
CA ILE A 115 25.02 -47.39 0.77
C ILE A 115 24.71 -46.72 -0.58
N ALA A 116 24.86 -47.45 -1.68
CA ALA A 116 24.35 -47.11 -2.99
C ALA A 116 22.83 -46.78 -2.99
N LYS A 117 22.01 -47.60 -2.31
CA LYS A 117 20.56 -47.39 -2.20
C LYS A 117 20.22 -46.13 -1.39
N TYR A 118 20.97 -45.87 -0.32
CA TYR A 118 20.79 -44.64 0.46
C TYR A 118 21.19 -43.39 -0.34
N ARG A 119 22.33 -43.42 -1.04
CA ARG A 119 22.73 -42.34 -1.95
C ARG A 119 21.70 -42.10 -3.04
N GLN A 120 21.17 -43.17 -3.65
CA GLN A 120 20.12 -43.07 -4.65
C GLN A 120 18.85 -42.44 -4.08
N MET A 121 18.44 -42.80 -2.85
CA MET A 121 17.30 -42.18 -2.19
C MET A 121 17.51 -40.68 -1.94
N ILE A 122 18.69 -40.26 -1.48
CA ILE A 122 19.03 -38.83 -1.33
C ILE A 122 18.95 -38.11 -2.67
N GLN A 123 19.51 -38.70 -3.74
CA GLN A 123 19.48 -38.10 -5.07
C GLN A 123 18.06 -37.97 -5.60
N ASN A 124 17.24 -39.01 -5.47
CA ASN A 124 15.83 -38.99 -5.86
C ASN A 124 15.04 -37.95 -5.06
N ASN A 125 15.30 -37.82 -3.76
CA ASN A 125 14.67 -36.79 -2.92
C ASN A 125 15.06 -35.39 -3.37
N ALA A 126 16.36 -35.14 -3.63
CA ALA A 126 16.83 -33.85 -4.13
C ALA A 126 16.25 -33.50 -5.51
N GLU A 127 16.09 -34.50 -6.39
CA GLU A 127 15.44 -34.31 -7.70
C GLU A 127 13.95 -34.00 -7.54
N THR A 128 13.25 -34.71 -6.65
CA THR A 128 11.83 -34.45 -6.35
C THR A 128 11.64 -33.06 -5.74
N GLU A 129 12.50 -32.64 -4.81
CA GLU A 129 12.49 -31.29 -4.24
C GLU A 129 12.66 -30.23 -5.33
N LYS A 130 13.58 -30.45 -6.28
CA LYS A 130 13.80 -29.55 -7.41
C LYS A 130 12.57 -29.47 -8.33
N GLN A 131 11.94 -30.60 -8.63
CA GLN A 131 10.70 -30.65 -9.42
C GLN A 131 9.55 -29.93 -8.71
N LEU A 132 9.38 -30.15 -7.41
CA LEU A 132 8.39 -29.44 -6.60
C LEU A 132 8.63 -27.93 -6.60
N GLN A 133 9.88 -27.50 -6.46
CA GLN A 133 10.22 -26.08 -6.54
C GLN A 133 9.87 -25.49 -7.92
N GLN A 134 10.13 -26.22 -9.01
CA GLN A 134 9.75 -25.79 -10.36
C GLN A 134 8.23 -25.68 -10.52
N ILE A 135 7.47 -26.66 -10.01
CA ILE A 135 6.00 -26.63 -10.01
C ILE A 135 5.49 -25.42 -9.25
N ILE A 136 5.96 -25.18 -8.02
CA ILE A 136 5.57 -24.03 -7.19
C ILE A 136 5.87 -22.70 -7.91
N THR A 137 7.04 -22.57 -8.54
CA THR A 137 7.37 -21.35 -9.30
C THR A 137 6.49 -21.16 -10.54
N THR A 138 6.08 -22.25 -11.18
CA THR A 138 5.21 -22.22 -12.36
C THR A 138 3.78 -21.89 -11.95
N GLU A 139 3.26 -22.53 -10.90
CA GLU A 139 1.94 -22.21 -10.33
C GLU A 139 1.88 -20.75 -9.86
N GLY A 140 2.93 -20.25 -9.21
CA GLY A 140 3.01 -18.84 -8.82
C GLY A 140 2.89 -17.88 -10.00
N LYS A 141 3.56 -18.18 -11.12
CA LYS A 141 3.44 -17.40 -12.38
C LYS A 141 2.02 -17.47 -12.95
N THR A 142 1.43 -18.67 -13.01
CA THR A 142 0.06 -18.86 -13.52
C THR A 142 -0.97 -18.12 -12.67
N ILE A 143 -0.82 -18.13 -11.34
CA ILE A 143 -1.70 -17.36 -10.43
C ILE A 143 -1.56 -15.86 -10.69
N GLN A 144 -0.34 -15.36 -10.84
CA GLN A 144 -0.09 -13.95 -11.13
C GLN A 144 -0.71 -13.52 -12.48
N GLU A 145 -0.55 -14.35 -13.51
CA GLU A 145 -1.14 -14.12 -14.83
C GLU A 145 -2.68 -14.14 -14.78
N ASN A 146 -3.27 -15.11 -14.07
CA ASN A 146 -4.72 -15.21 -13.90
C ASN A 146 -5.29 -13.97 -13.18
N SER A 147 -4.61 -13.50 -12.13
CA SER A 147 -4.97 -12.25 -11.42
C SER A 147 -4.90 -11.03 -12.34
N ARG A 148 -3.85 -10.92 -13.17
CA ARG A 148 -3.73 -9.85 -14.15
C ARG A 148 -4.85 -9.89 -15.18
N LEU A 149 -5.13 -11.06 -15.76
CA LEU A 149 -6.19 -11.24 -16.75
C LEU A 149 -7.58 -10.91 -16.18
N LYS A 150 -7.84 -11.19 -14.90
CA LYS A 150 -9.08 -10.77 -14.22
C LYS A 150 -9.22 -9.25 -14.14
N ILE A 151 -8.16 -8.55 -13.79
CA ILE A 151 -8.13 -7.08 -13.74
C ILE A 151 -8.38 -6.51 -15.15
N ASP A 152 -7.67 -7.01 -16.15
CA ASP A 152 -7.81 -6.57 -17.54
C ASP A 152 -9.24 -6.81 -18.05
N LEU A 153 -9.85 -7.95 -17.70
CA LEU A 153 -11.24 -8.28 -18.06
C LEU A 153 -12.25 -7.36 -17.37
N GLU A 154 -12.04 -7.03 -16.09
CA GLU A 154 -12.90 -6.09 -15.37
C GLU A 154 -12.82 -4.68 -15.96
N GLN A 155 -11.61 -4.22 -16.29
CA GLN A 155 -11.40 -2.94 -16.98
C GLN A 155 -12.09 -2.93 -18.35
N ALA A 156 -11.95 -4.00 -19.13
CA ALA A 156 -12.63 -4.12 -20.43
C ALA A 156 -14.15 -4.06 -20.27
N ARG A 157 -14.73 -4.78 -19.29
CA ARG A 157 -16.17 -4.73 -18.98
C ARG A 157 -16.64 -3.33 -18.60
N ASN A 158 -15.88 -2.64 -17.74
CA ASN A 158 -16.20 -1.27 -17.35
C ASN A 158 -16.17 -0.31 -18.55
N ASN A 159 -15.23 -0.49 -19.47
CA ASN A 159 -15.17 0.30 -20.70
C ASN A 159 -16.35 -0.01 -21.64
N THR A 160 -16.71 -1.28 -21.81
CA THR A 160 -17.89 -1.67 -22.58
C THR A 160 -19.15 -1.04 -21.99
N GLN A 161 -19.36 -1.11 -20.67
CA GLN A 161 -20.51 -0.48 -20.02
C GLN A 161 -20.57 1.03 -20.24
N LYS A 162 -19.42 1.72 -20.19
CA LYS A 162 -19.36 3.17 -20.50
C LYS A 162 -19.74 3.46 -21.94
N ILE A 163 -19.26 2.66 -22.88
CA ILE A 163 -19.59 2.80 -24.31
C ILE A 163 -21.07 2.52 -24.53
N ASP A 164 -21.61 1.45 -23.95
CA ASP A 164 -23.04 1.12 -24.05
C ASP A 164 -23.91 2.24 -23.49
N ALA A 165 -23.52 2.83 -22.35
CA ALA A 165 -24.22 3.98 -21.79
C ALA A 165 -24.18 5.19 -22.74
N GLN A 166 -23.03 5.47 -23.39
CA GLN A 166 -22.92 6.53 -24.39
C GLN A 166 -23.77 6.25 -25.64
N VAL A 167 -23.76 5.02 -26.14
CA VAL A 167 -24.58 4.60 -27.28
C VAL A 167 -26.06 4.74 -26.96
N ASN A 168 -26.49 4.34 -25.77
CA ASN A 168 -27.88 4.52 -25.33
C ASN A 168 -28.27 6.00 -25.28
N LEU A 169 -27.39 6.87 -24.78
CA LEU A 169 -27.61 8.33 -24.81
C LEU A 169 -27.73 8.85 -26.24
N TRP A 170 -26.84 8.43 -27.15
CA TRP A 170 -26.91 8.82 -28.56
C TRP A 170 -28.18 8.32 -29.25
N GLN A 171 -28.61 7.11 -28.94
CA GLN A 171 -29.88 6.58 -29.42
C GLN A 171 -31.05 7.42 -28.93
N MET A 172 -31.08 7.82 -27.65
CA MET A 172 -32.10 8.73 -27.11
C MET A 172 -32.12 10.08 -27.86
N TYR A 173 -30.95 10.69 -28.10
CA TYR A 173 -30.88 11.97 -28.85
C TYR A 173 -31.22 11.82 -30.34
N SER A 174 -31.03 10.63 -30.91
CA SER A 174 -31.37 10.32 -32.31
C SER A 174 -32.86 10.02 -32.56
N GLN A 175 -33.67 9.93 -31.49
CA GLN A 175 -35.11 9.81 -31.63
C GLN A 175 -35.75 11.19 -31.85
N LYS A 176 -36.59 11.31 -32.87
CA LYS A 176 -37.29 12.57 -33.22
C LYS A 176 -38.12 13.13 -32.07
N THR A 177 -38.61 12.26 -31.20
CA THR A 177 -39.34 12.61 -29.97
C THR A 177 -38.52 13.45 -29.00
N TYR A 178 -37.18 13.43 -29.09
CA TYR A 178 -36.32 14.32 -28.31
C TYR A 178 -36.55 15.80 -28.64
N LEU A 179 -36.93 16.08 -29.89
CA LEU A 179 -37.24 17.44 -30.32
C LEU A 179 -38.64 17.86 -29.89
N ASP A 180 -39.49 16.96 -29.38
CA ASP A 180 -40.86 17.32 -29.03
C ASP A 180 -40.91 18.30 -27.86
N GLY A 181 -41.69 19.36 -28.02
CA GLY A 181 -41.76 20.41 -27.01
C GLY A 181 -42.29 21.73 -27.54
N ASP A 182 -42.37 22.69 -26.63
CA ASP A 182 -42.76 24.06 -26.91
C ASP A 182 -41.53 24.95 -27.08
N TYR A 183 -41.47 25.64 -28.22
CA TYR A 183 -40.34 26.46 -28.61
C TYR A 183 -40.80 27.86 -29.03
N ARG A 184 -39.83 28.78 -29.01
CA ARG A 184 -39.98 30.12 -29.57
C ARG A 184 -39.09 30.24 -30.80
N MET A 185 -39.71 30.36 -31.96
CA MET A 185 -39.01 30.59 -33.23
C MET A 185 -38.91 32.09 -33.47
N VAL A 186 -37.72 32.57 -33.80
CA VAL A 186 -37.49 33.97 -34.15
C VAL A 186 -36.93 33.99 -35.57
N SER A 187 -37.70 34.54 -36.50
CA SER A 187 -37.26 34.73 -37.88
C SER A 187 -36.87 36.17 -38.10
N ASN A 188 -35.69 36.40 -38.67
CA ASN A 188 -35.28 37.71 -39.15
C ASN A 188 -35.56 37.80 -40.66
N PHE A 189 -36.42 38.71 -41.07
CA PHE A 189 -36.62 39.04 -42.48
C PHE A 189 -35.79 40.28 -42.85
N LYS A 190 -35.58 40.53 -44.15
CA LYS A 190 -34.60 41.46 -44.74
C LYS A 190 -34.60 42.94 -44.27
N ASP A 191 -35.41 43.33 -43.29
CA ASP A 191 -35.57 44.71 -42.80
C ASP A 191 -35.47 44.82 -41.26
N ASN A 192 -34.73 43.92 -40.58
CA ASN A 192 -34.65 43.86 -39.11
C ASN A 192 -36.02 43.68 -38.41
N VAL A 193 -37.03 43.20 -39.13
CA VAL A 193 -38.34 42.87 -38.55
C VAL A 193 -38.24 41.46 -37.96
N TYR A 194 -38.31 41.40 -36.63
CA TYR A 194 -38.29 40.15 -35.88
C TYR A 194 -39.71 39.64 -35.68
N ASN A 195 -40.07 38.58 -36.40
CA ASN A 195 -41.29 37.85 -36.10
C ASN A 195 -40.98 36.75 -35.10
N THR A 196 -41.75 36.73 -34.01
CA THR A 196 -41.66 35.71 -32.98
C THR A 196 -42.89 34.82 -33.06
N TYR A 197 -42.66 33.53 -33.28
CA TYR A 197 -43.70 32.52 -33.34
C TYR A 197 -43.57 31.56 -32.16
N SER A 198 -44.69 31.28 -31.50
CA SER A 198 -44.77 30.16 -30.56
C SER A 198 -44.98 28.91 -31.39
N VAL A 199 -44.04 27.97 -31.36
CA VAL A 199 -44.11 26.74 -32.16
C VAL A 199 -44.06 25.50 -31.27
N VAL A 200 -44.73 24.44 -31.69
CA VAL A 200 -44.69 23.12 -31.05
C VAL A 200 -44.07 22.16 -32.03
N ILE A 201 -43.10 21.38 -31.58
CA ILE A 201 -42.63 20.21 -32.34
C ILE A 201 -43.33 18.99 -31.78
N ARG A 202 -43.94 18.18 -32.66
CA ARG A 202 -44.49 16.86 -32.33
C ARG A 202 -44.19 15.88 -33.45
N ASP A 203 -43.55 14.77 -33.12
CA ASP A 203 -43.22 13.69 -34.05
C ASP A 203 -42.48 14.19 -35.31
N GLY A 204 -41.57 15.17 -35.13
CA GLY A 204 -40.82 15.78 -36.22
C GLY A 204 -41.64 16.73 -37.12
N THR A 205 -42.84 17.14 -36.70
CA THR A 205 -43.64 18.17 -37.38
C THR A 205 -43.68 19.44 -36.53
N ILE A 206 -43.47 20.59 -37.17
CA ILE A 206 -43.45 21.91 -36.54
C ILE A 206 -44.82 22.57 -36.76
N PHE A 207 -45.50 22.90 -35.68
CA PHE A 207 -46.81 23.55 -35.65
C PHE A 207 -46.70 24.96 -35.06
N GLU A 208 -47.32 25.96 -35.68
CA GLU A 208 -47.51 27.29 -35.09
C GLU A 208 -48.68 27.23 -34.10
N LYS A 209 -48.50 27.77 -32.89
CA LYS A 209 -49.60 28.01 -31.95
C LYS A 209 -50.31 29.31 -32.33
N LEU A 210 -51.58 29.19 -32.68
CA LEU A 210 -52.44 30.33 -32.98
C LEU A 210 -53.06 30.89 -31.69
N ASN A 211 -53.34 32.20 -31.65
CA ASN A 211 -53.92 32.87 -30.48
C ASN A 211 -55.29 32.31 -30.04
N ASN A 212 -56.00 31.62 -30.94
CA ASN A 212 -57.28 30.97 -30.65
C ASN A 212 -57.15 29.57 -30.03
N GLY A 213 -55.92 29.15 -29.66
CA GLY A 213 -55.63 27.82 -29.15
C GLY A 213 -55.53 26.73 -30.21
N GLY A 214 -55.78 27.07 -31.49
CA GLY A 214 -55.53 26.18 -32.62
C GLY A 214 -54.03 26.03 -32.90
N SER A 215 -53.70 25.05 -33.73
CA SER A 215 -52.35 24.90 -34.26
C SER A 215 -52.37 24.63 -35.76
N GLN A 216 -51.42 25.21 -36.48
CA GLN A 216 -51.29 25.05 -37.92
C GLN A 216 -49.92 24.45 -38.26
N MET A 217 -49.89 23.41 -39.09
CA MET A 217 -48.64 22.81 -39.57
C MET A 217 -47.86 23.83 -40.39
N MET A 218 -46.64 24.17 -39.95
CA MET A 218 -45.74 25.08 -40.67
C MET A 218 -44.76 24.31 -41.55
N MET A 219 -44.07 23.33 -40.97
CA MET A 219 -42.89 22.69 -41.56
C MET A 219 -42.75 21.25 -41.04
N LYS A 220 -42.08 20.39 -41.79
CA LYS A 220 -41.73 19.01 -41.38
C LYS A 220 -40.22 18.84 -41.33
N ILE A 221 -39.70 18.24 -40.27
CA ILE A 221 -38.29 17.90 -40.10
C ILE A 221 -38.01 16.62 -40.90
N GLU A 222 -37.32 16.75 -42.02
CA GLU A 222 -36.92 15.62 -42.85
C GLU A 222 -35.73 14.90 -42.23
N ASN A 223 -34.70 15.66 -41.85
CA ASN A 223 -33.47 15.15 -41.25
C ASN A 223 -32.99 16.09 -40.13
N TYR A 224 -32.21 15.56 -39.21
CA TYR A 224 -31.50 16.39 -38.25
C TYR A 224 -30.17 15.77 -37.82
N ALA A 225 -29.23 16.62 -37.41
CA ALA A 225 -27.98 16.22 -36.77
C ALA A 225 -27.85 16.95 -35.44
N PHE A 226 -27.39 16.26 -34.41
CA PHE A 226 -27.14 16.85 -33.10
C PHE A 226 -25.63 16.88 -32.83
N ASN A 227 -25.09 18.05 -32.52
CA ASN A 227 -23.73 18.22 -32.06
C ASN A 227 -23.71 18.21 -30.54
N PHE A 228 -23.27 17.10 -29.96
CA PHE A 228 -23.20 16.93 -28.50
C PHE A 228 -22.21 17.89 -27.83
N LEU A 229 -21.17 18.34 -28.52
CA LEU A 229 -20.16 19.24 -27.93
C LEU A 229 -20.67 20.67 -27.79
N THR A 230 -21.50 21.13 -28.73
CA THR A 230 -22.04 22.51 -28.74
C THR A 230 -23.51 22.59 -28.32
N PHE A 231 -24.17 21.44 -28.12
CA PHE A 231 -25.61 21.32 -27.86
C PHE A 231 -26.46 21.97 -28.96
N GLU A 232 -26.07 21.76 -30.21
CA GLU A 232 -26.72 22.35 -31.39
C GLU A 232 -27.39 21.28 -32.25
N PHE A 233 -28.60 21.57 -32.71
CA PHE A 233 -29.37 20.77 -33.64
C PHE A 233 -29.36 21.44 -35.01
N LEU A 234 -28.80 20.76 -36.00
CA LEU A 234 -28.92 21.12 -37.40
C LEU A 234 -30.14 20.42 -37.99
N LEU A 235 -31.21 21.16 -38.23
CA LEU A 235 -32.47 20.63 -38.74
C LEU A 235 -32.57 20.90 -40.25
N THR A 236 -32.88 19.88 -41.03
CA THR A 236 -33.32 20.02 -42.42
C THR A 236 -34.84 19.96 -42.44
N ILE A 237 -35.47 21.10 -42.70
CA ILE A 237 -36.93 21.26 -42.63
C ILE A 237 -37.51 21.58 -44.00
N LYS A 238 -38.72 21.06 -44.27
CA LYS A 238 -39.45 21.25 -45.52
C LYS A 238 -40.80 21.87 -45.25
N ALA A 239 -41.10 22.96 -45.96
CA ALA A 239 -42.43 23.58 -45.90
C ALA A 239 -43.42 22.83 -46.80
N PRO A 240 -44.70 22.70 -46.44
CA PRO A 240 -45.71 21.94 -47.20
C PRO A 240 -45.82 22.35 -48.68
N ASN A 241 -45.65 23.65 -48.96
CA ASN A 241 -45.88 24.24 -50.27
C ASN A 241 -44.59 24.70 -50.99
N ARG A 242 -43.40 24.32 -50.50
CA ARG A 242 -42.12 24.66 -51.14
C ARG A 242 -41.30 23.41 -51.42
N GLN A 243 -40.67 23.35 -52.58
CA GLN A 243 -39.74 22.26 -52.93
C GLN A 243 -38.37 22.41 -52.26
N THR A 244 -38.04 23.59 -51.74
CA THR A 244 -36.73 23.87 -51.14
C THR A 244 -36.71 23.46 -49.67
N ASN A 245 -35.65 22.73 -49.29
CA ASN A 245 -35.34 22.43 -47.90
C ASN A 245 -34.61 23.63 -47.24
N PHE A 246 -34.92 23.89 -45.98
CA PHE A 246 -34.26 24.90 -45.16
C PHE A 246 -33.36 24.22 -44.14
N ILE A 247 -32.18 24.80 -43.90
CA ILE A 247 -31.28 24.37 -42.84
C ILE A 247 -31.44 25.35 -41.68
N VAL A 248 -31.74 24.83 -40.50
CA VAL A 248 -31.97 25.63 -39.30
C VAL A 248 -31.10 25.11 -38.17
N ASN A 249 -30.39 26.00 -37.50
CA ASN A 249 -29.63 25.67 -36.30
C ASN A 249 -30.49 26.00 -35.07
N LEU A 250 -30.66 25.03 -34.18
CA LEU A 250 -31.36 25.16 -32.91
C LEU A 250 -30.37 24.88 -31.78
N THR A 251 -30.12 25.87 -30.93
CA THR A 251 -29.11 25.77 -29.86
C THR A 251 -29.79 25.59 -28.52
N GLN A 252 -29.56 24.46 -27.85
CA GLN A 252 -30.11 24.20 -26.51
C GLN A 252 -29.17 24.79 -25.45
N ARG A 253 -29.68 25.48 -24.42
CA ARG A 253 -28.84 25.94 -23.31
C ARG A 253 -28.65 24.84 -22.26
N ALA A 254 -27.50 24.90 -21.60
CA ALA A 254 -27.09 24.00 -20.51
C ALA A 254 -27.96 24.09 -19.24
N ASP A 255 -28.88 25.06 -19.14
CA ASP A 255 -29.82 25.22 -18.03
C ASP A 255 -31.11 24.37 -18.20
N GLY A 256 -31.18 23.52 -19.24
CA GLY A 256 -32.33 22.66 -19.49
C GLY A 256 -33.53 23.40 -20.08
N MET A 257 -33.39 24.70 -20.40
CA MET A 257 -34.44 25.49 -21.06
C MET A 257 -34.15 25.63 -22.56
N PRO A 258 -35.11 25.33 -23.45
CA PRO A 258 -34.91 25.50 -24.88
C PRO A 258 -34.85 27.00 -25.26
N LYS A 259 -33.87 27.42 -26.08
CA LYS A 259 -33.85 28.77 -26.71
C LYS A 259 -33.63 28.72 -28.22
N ARG A 260 -34.43 29.52 -28.93
CA ARG A 260 -34.32 30.02 -30.31
C ARG A 260 -33.97 29.02 -31.42
N PHE A 261 -34.90 28.87 -32.36
CA PHE A 261 -34.57 28.52 -33.74
C PHE A 261 -33.89 29.71 -34.42
N THR A 262 -32.70 29.51 -34.94
CA THR A 262 -32.02 30.46 -35.82
C THR A 262 -31.83 29.83 -37.18
N SER A 263 -32.57 30.31 -38.19
CA SER A 263 -32.36 29.86 -39.57
C SER A 263 -31.04 30.45 -40.08
N SER A 264 -29.99 29.63 -40.14
CA SER A 264 -28.75 30.02 -40.80
C SER A 264 -28.88 29.73 -42.29
N GLN A 265 -29.32 30.72 -43.05
CA GLN A 265 -28.88 30.85 -44.43
C GLN A 265 -27.79 31.92 -44.48
N GLU A 266 -26.57 31.53 -44.76
CA GLU A 266 -25.81 32.26 -45.78
C GLU A 266 -26.67 32.14 -47.05
N SER A 267 -27.40 33.14 -47.53
CA SER A 267 -27.07 34.55 -47.66
C SER A 267 -27.47 35.47 -46.48
N GLN A 268 -26.43 36.01 -45.85
CA GLN A 268 -26.35 37.28 -45.12
C GLN A 268 -26.73 37.31 -43.62
N ILE A 269 -25.63 37.32 -42.84
CA ILE A 269 -25.35 38.16 -41.66
C ILE A 269 -25.57 37.53 -40.27
N ILE A 270 -24.51 37.75 -39.50
CA ILE A 270 -24.07 37.22 -38.22
C ILE A 270 -24.67 38.02 -37.02
N ARG A 271 -24.67 37.39 -35.83
CA ARG A 271 -24.49 37.91 -34.43
C ARG A 271 -25.71 38.20 -33.50
N SER A 272 -25.82 37.30 -32.50
CA SER A 272 -25.69 37.49 -31.02
C SER A 272 -26.68 38.29 -30.14
N LEU A 273 -27.11 37.62 -29.04
CA LEU A 273 -27.40 38.05 -27.63
C LEU A 273 -28.59 39.03 -27.41
N VAL A 274 -29.32 39.19 -26.29
CA VAL A 274 -29.15 39.07 -24.80
C VAL A 274 -30.51 38.64 -24.16
N PRO A 275 -30.57 38.06 -22.94
CA PRO A 275 -31.82 37.66 -22.25
C PRO A 275 -32.52 38.83 -21.52
N GLU A 276 -33.86 38.78 -21.48
CA GLU A 276 -34.62 39.11 -20.26
C GLU A 276 -34.45 37.99 -19.22
#